data_AF-A0A6N7XZC7-F1
#
_entry.id   AF-A0A6N7XZC7-F1
#
_cell.length_a   1.000
_cell.length_b   1.000
_cell.length_c   1.000
_cell.angle_alpha   90.00
_cell.angle_beta   90.00
_cell.angle_gamma   90.00
#
_symmetry.space_group_name_H-M   'P 1'
#
loop_
_entity.id
_entity.type
_entity.pdbx_description
1 polymer ?
#
loop_
_entity_poly.entity_id
_entity_poly.type
_entity_poly.pdbx_seq_one_letter_code
_entity_poly.pdbx_strand_id
1 'polypeptide(L)'
;MTEYIKRIDSTVTRLPYTFGNSSRLKKEVHFNSEWMKMIQDNTVNILGWIQYEKVKWLQNNNPEVPGLIYKLAPMDEKMRKLNNVRKLWEGILDVHEVRDVFTGNPINVKQYDVDHFIPWSFVMNDELWNLMPMDSSLNSSKSNKLPKWDPFFLVFAENQYSMYTLIHEREALHKRFEACYKDNLHSIWAGQELYRPGNTKEEFYNILQKNMQPVYDSARRQGYEIWNV
;
A
#
# COMPACT_ATOMS: atom_id res chain seq x y z
N MET A 1 -18.83 15.93 -42.48
CA MET A 1 -17.90 15.16 -41.63
C MET A 1 -17.68 13.75 -42.18
N THR A 2 -18.72 12.95 -42.45
CA THR A 2 -18.58 11.59 -42.98
C THR A 2 -17.89 11.51 -44.35
N GLU A 3 -18.19 12.40 -45.29
CA GLU A 3 -17.50 12.44 -46.61
C GLU A 3 -16.01 12.80 -46.49
N TYR A 4 -15.66 13.71 -45.58
CA TYR A 4 -14.27 14.09 -45.32
C TYR A 4 -13.46 12.91 -44.76
N ILE A 5 -14.05 12.15 -43.82
CA ILE A 5 -13.43 10.94 -43.23
C ILE A 5 -13.24 9.86 -44.30
N LYS A 6 -14.25 9.61 -45.15
CA LYS A 6 -14.15 8.65 -46.26
C LYS A 6 -13.07 9.04 -47.27
N ARG A 7 -12.93 10.34 -47.57
CA ARG A 7 -11.87 10.83 -48.45
C ARG A 7 -10.49 10.52 -47.85
N ILE A 8 -10.26 10.86 -46.57
CA ILE A 8 -8.98 10.54 -45.90
C ILE A 8 -8.69 9.03 -45.92
N ASP A 9 -9.68 8.21 -45.58
CA ASP A 9 -9.56 6.74 -45.51
C ASP A 9 -9.19 6.09 -46.86
N SER A 10 -9.61 6.69 -47.97
CA SER A 10 -9.36 6.17 -49.32
C SER A 10 -8.17 6.80 -50.03
N THR A 11 -7.78 8.04 -49.69
CA THR A 11 -6.77 8.79 -50.47
C THR A 11 -5.51 9.15 -49.68
N VAL A 12 -5.53 9.09 -48.35
CA VAL A 12 -4.39 9.54 -47.51
C VAL A 12 -3.84 8.38 -46.69
N THR A 13 -4.67 7.79 -45.83
CA THR A 13 -4.27 6.67 -44.97
C THR A 13 -5.50 5.90 -44.51
N ARG A 14 -5.36 4.59 -44.36
CA ARG A 14 -6.43 3.74 -43.89
C ARG A 14 -6.73 4.05 -42.42
N LEU A 15 -7.96 4.45 -42.12
CA LEU A 15 -8.35 4.84 -40.77
C LEU A 15 -8.73 3.62 -39.92
N PRO A 16 -8.54 3.65 -38.58
CA PRO A 16 -8.95 2.57 -37.69
C PRO A 16 -10.46 2.32 -37.70
N TYR A 17 -11.25 3.36 -37.91
CA TYR A 17 -12.69 3.28 -38.07
C TYR A 17 -13.22 4.38 -38.98
N THR A 18 -14.41 4.16 -39.53
CA THR A 18 -15.19 5.15 -40.28
C THR A 18 -16.63 5.18 -39.77
N PHE A 19 -17.40 6.20 -40.18
CA PHE A 19 -18.82 6.29 -39.83
C PHE A 19 -19.70 5.84 -41.00
N GLY A 20 -20.76 5.10 -40.69
CA GLY A 20 -21.81 4.79 -41.64
C GLY A 20 -22.69 6.00 -41.98
N ASN A 21 -23.67 5.80 -42.86
CA ASN A 21 -24.54 6.88 -43.36
C ASN A 21 -25.78 7.12 -42.50
N SER A 22 -26.05 6.24 -41.54
CA SER A 22 -27.22 6.30 -40.65
C SER A 22 -27.16 7.50 -39.69
N SER A 23 -28.32 8.09 -39.40
CA SER A 23 -28.42 9.35 -38.65
C SER A 23 -28.94 9.17 -37.21
N ARG A 24 -28.66 10.18 -36.37
CA ARG A 24 -29.12 10.28 -34.97
C ARG A 24 -28.74 9.03 -34.15
N LEU A 25 -29.70 8.42 -33.46
CA LEU A 25 -29.51 7.24 -32.60
C LEU A 25 -29.08 5.98 -33.38
N LYS A 26 -29.17 5.99 -34.72
CA LYS A 26 -28.74 4.88 -35.57
C LYS A 26 -27.31 5.07 -36.11
N LYS A 27 -26.52 5.99 -35.55
CA LYS A 27 -25.14 6.19 -36.02
C LYS A 27 -24.35 4.88 -35.94
N GLU A 28 -23.65 4.57 -37.03
CA GLU A 28 -22.84 3.37 -37.16
C GLU A 28 -21.36 3.74 -37.14
N VAL A 29 -20.56 2.87 -36.53
CA VAL A 29 -19.09 2.90 -36.57
C VAL A 29 -18.63 1.60 -37.21
N HIS A 30 -17.88 1.68 -38.30
CA HIS A 30 -17.33 0.53 -39.01
C HIS A 30 -15.83 0.49 -38.75
N PHE A 31 -15.36 -0.56 -38.09
CA PHE A 31 -13.95 -0.75 -37.81
C PHE A 31 -13.25 -1.38 -39.00
N ASN A 32 -12.03 -0.93 -39.27
CA ASN A 32 -11.19 -1.54 -40.28
C ASN A 32 -10.63 -2.88 -39.77
N SER A 33 -10.74 -3.93 -40.59
CA SER A 33 -10.35 -5.30 -40.22
C SER A 33 -8.84 -5.47 -39.99
N GLU A 34 -7.99 -4.75 -40.72
CA GLU A 34 -6.52 -4.81 -40.56
C GLU A 34 -6.09 -4.12 -39.26
N TRP A 35 -6.69 -2.97 -38.94
CA TRP A 35 -6.49 -2.30 -37.66
C TRP A 35 -6.99 -3.15 -36.49
N MET A 36 -8.16 -3.78 -36.63
CA MET A 36 -8.65 -4.73 -35.62
C MET A 36 -7.66 -5.87 -35.40
N LYS A 37 -7.17 -6.49 -36.48
CA LYS A 37 -6.19 -7.57 -36.40
C LYS A 37 -4.89 -7.11 -35.75
N MET A 38 -4.36 -5.95 -36.14
CA MET A 38 -3.15 -5.38 -35.52
C MET A 38 -3.34 -5.16 -34.01
N ILE A 39 -4.48 -4.60 -33.59
CA ILE A 39 -4.78 -4.39 -32.17
C ILE A 39 -4.87 -5.73 -31.43
N GLN A 40 -5.52 -6.73 -32.02
CA GLN A 40 -5.63 -8.08 -31.46
C GLN A 40 -4.25 -8.73 -31.29
N ASP A 41 -3.44 -8.71 -32.36
CA ASP A 41 -2.09 -9.28 -32.38
C ASP A 41 -1.16 -8.58 -31.36
N ASN A 42 -1.42 -7.31 -31.05
CA ASN A 42 -0.61 -6.50 -30.13
C ASN A 42 -1.30 -6.20 -28.79
N THR A 43 -2.38 -6.90 -28.45
CA THR A 43 -3.24 -6.55 -27.31
C THR A 43 -2.49 -6.45 -25.99
N VAL A 44 -1.55 -7.37 -25.72
CA VAL A 44 -0.75 -7.38 -24.49
C VAL A 44 0.06 -6.08 -24.35
N ASN A 45 0.75 -5.66 -25.41
CA ASN A 45 1.58 -4.45 -25.40
C ASN A 45 0.72 -3.18 -25.29
N ILE A 46 -0.39 -3.12 -26.04
CA ILE A 46 -1.31 -1.98 -26.02
C ILE A 46 -1.93 -1.82 -24.63
N LEU A 47 -2.44 -2.90 -24.03
CA LEU A 47 -2.99 -2.87 -22.68
C LEU A 47 -1.93 -2.50 -21.64
N GLY A 48 -0.71 -3.04 -21.77
CA GLY A 48 0.41 -2.66 -20.91
C GLY A 48 0.72 -1.16 -20.97
N TRP A 49 0.76 -0.58 -22.18
CA TRP A 49 0.97 0.85 -22.38
C TRP A 49 -0.17 1.70 -21.81
N ILE A 50 -1.43 1.32 -22.03
CA ILE A 50 -2.60 2.02 -21.47
C ILE A 50 -2.52 2.02 -19.93
N GLN A 51 -2.20 0.89 -19.30
CA GLN A 51 -2.05 0.81 -17.85
C GLN A 51 -0.91 1.69 -17.36
N TYR A 52 0.22 1.70 -18.07
CA TYR A 52 1.36 2.54 -17.73
C TYR A 52 1.03 4.05 -17.79
N GLU A 53 0.40 4.53 -18.85
CA GLU A 53 -0.01 5.93 -18.97
C GLU A 53 -1.07 6.30 -17.92
N LYS A 54 -2.00 5.38 -17.61
CA LYS A 54 -2.96 5.56 -16.52
C LYS A 54 -2.26 5.70 -15.17
N VAL A 55 -1.26 4.87 -14.89
CA VAL A 55 -0.46 4.96 -13.65
C VAL A 55 0.29 6.29 -13.56
N LYS A 56 0.93 6.74 -14.64
CA LYS A 56 1.59 8.05 -14.66
C LYS A 56 0.62 9.18 -14.38
N TRP A 57 -0.51 9.19 -15.09
CA TRP A 57 -1.52 10.23 -14.93
C TRP A 57 -2.02 10.26 -13.47
N LEU A 58 -2.33 9.08 -12.91
CA LEU A 58 -2.75 8.97 -11.53
C LEU A 58 -1.68 9.48 -10.55
N GLN A 59 -0.42 9.09 -10.73
CA GLN A 59 0.68 9.50 -9.85
C GLN A 59 0.91 11.02 -9.92
N ASN A 60 0.87 11.61 -11.12
CA ASN A 60 1.04 13.05 -11.33
C ASN A 60 -0.07 13.87 -10.64
N ASN A 61 -1.30 13.34 -10.59
CA ASN A 61 -2.42 14.01 -9.94
C ASN A 61 -2.50 13.73 -8.42
N ASN A 62 -1.76 12.72 -7.93
CA ASN A 62 -1.82 12.27 -6.55
C ASN A 62 -0.41 12.01 -5.99
N PRO A 63 0.50 13.01 -5.99
CA PRO A 63 1.91 12.80 -5.69
C PRO A 63 2.14 12.30 -4.25
N GLU A 64 1.22 12.61 -3.33
CA GLU A 64 1.32 12.26 -1.92
C GLU A 64 0.62 10.93 -1.57
N VAL A 65 0.10 10.21 -2.57
CA VAL A 65 -0.59 8.93 -2.39
C VAL A 65 0.36 7.76 -2.64
N PRO A 66 0.73 6.99 -1.61
CA PRO A 66 1.50 5.77 -1.82
C PRO A 66 0.65 4.65 -2.42
N GLY A 67 1.31 3.71 -3.10
CA GLY A 67 0.70 2.44 -3.52
C GLY A 67 -0.45 2.58 -4.53
N LEU A 68 -0.47 3.67 -5.31
CA LEU A 68 -1.61 4.04 -6.16
C LEU A 68 -2.02 2.96 -7.17
N ILE A 69 -1.05 2.23 -7.75
CA ILE A 69 -1.32 1.12 -8.66
C ILE A 69 -2.12 0.00 -7.99
N TYR A 70 -1.85 -0.26 -6.71
CA TYR A 70 -2.54 -1.29 -5.93
C TYR A 70 -3.96 -0.88 -5.55
N LYS A 71 -4.29 0.43 -5.58
CA LYS A 71 -5.64 0.95 -5.34
C LYS A 71 -6.56 0.79 -6.55
N LEU A 72 -6.02 0.48 -7.73
CA LEU A 72 -6.77 0.29 -8.97
C LEU A 72 -7.15 -1.16 -9.23
N ALA A 73 -6.41 -2.10 -8.62
CA ALA A 73 -6.69 -3.51 -8.72
C ALA A 73 -7.82 -3.89 -7.73
N PRO A 74 -8.65 -4.89 -8.06
CA PRO A 74 -9.53 -5.49 -7.07
C PRO A 74 -8.71 -5.95 -5.86
N MET A 75 -9.20 -5.69 -4.64
CA MET A 75 -8.55 -6.20 -3.44
C MET A 75 -8.56 -7.74 -3.49
N ASP A 76 -7.37 -8.34 -3.62
CA ASP A 76 -7.15 -9.78 -3.52
C ASP A 76 -6.58 -10.08 -2.12
N GLU A 77 -7.11 -11.11 -1.44
CA GLU A 77 -6.59 -11.58 -0.15
C GLU A 77 -5.08 -11.90 -0.22
N LYS A 78 -4.57 -12.28 -1.40
CA LYS A 78 -3.12 -12.51 -1.62
C LYS A 78 -2.27 -11.25 -1.48
N MET A 79 -2.85 -10.06 -1.49
CA MET A 79 -2.13 -8.79 -1.31
C MET A 79 -1.62 -8.60 0.12
N ARG A 80 -2.25 -9.24 1.12
CA ARG A 80 -1.76 -9.18 2.51
C ARG A 80 -0.71 -10.27 2.75
N LYS A 81 0.47 -9.87 3.23
CA LYS A 81 1.63 -10.72 3.56
C LYS A 81 2.00 -10.60 5.03
N LEU A 82 1.05 -10.83 5.93
CA LEU A 82 1.25 -10.68 7.38
C LEU A 82 1.83 -11.91 8.08
N ASN A 83 1.95 -13.06 7.41
CA ASN A 83 2.33 -14.32 8.07
C ASN A 83 3.71 -14.26 8.75
N ASN A 84 4.71 -13.66 8.10
CA ASN A 84 6.05 -13.55 8.68
C ASN A 84 6.09 -12.52 9.81
N VAL A 85 5.38 -11.40 9.65
CA VAL A 85 5.22 -10.38 10.70
C VAL A 85 4.53 -10.97 11.93
N ARG A 86 3.47 -11.76 11.76
CA ARG A 86 2.77 -12.45 12.85
C ARG A 86 3.73 -13.39 13.59
N LYS A 87 4.47 -14.23 12.87
CA LYS A 87 5.47 -15.12 13.47
C LYS A 87 6.56 -14.36 14.23
N LEU A 88 7.02 -13.22 13.71
CA LEU A 88 7.97 -12.37 14.41
C LEU A 88 7.39 -11.90 15.75
N TRP A 89 6.21 -11.29 15.72
CA TRP A 89 5.55 -10.79 16.93
C TRP A 89 5.16 -11.88 17.93
N GLU A 90 4.77 -13.07 17.48
CA GLU A 90 4.57 -14.24 18.36
C GLU A 90 5.85 -14.54 19.15
N GLY A 91 7.01 -14.56 18.48
CA GLY A 91 8.29 -14.81 19.13
C GLY A 91 8.70 -13.69 20.10
N ILE A 92 8.28 -12.44 19.82
CA ILE A 92 8.49 -11.31 20.73
C ILE A 92 7.60 -11.47 21.98
N LEU A 93 6.32 -11.76 21.79
CA LEU A 93 5.35 -11.97 22.88
C LEU A 93 5.74 -13.13 23.81
N ASP A 94 6.43 -14.15 23.29
CA ASP A 94 6.94 -15.28 24.09
C ASP A 94 8.00 -14.86 25.12
N VAL A 95 8.67 -13.71 24.92
CA VAL A 95 9.86 -13.31 25.69
C VAL A 95 9.79 -11.89 26.26
N HIS A 96 8.79 -11.10 25.87
CA HIS A 96 8.64 -9.71 26.26
C HIS A 96 7.16 -9.30 26.26
N GLU A 97 6.76 -8.54 27.28
CA GLU A 97 5.43 -7.93 27.32
C GLU A 97 5.32 -6.85 26.24
N VAL A 98 4.32 -6.97 25.36
CA VAL A 98 3.97 -5.92 24.39
C VAL A 98 2.69 -5.26 24.88
N ARG A 99 2.65 -3.93 24.87
CA ARG A 99 1.48 -3.16 25.31
C ARG A 99 0.58 -2.82 24.14
N ASP A 100 -0.72 -2.96 24.30
CA ASP A 100 -1.68 -2.43 23.35
C ASP A 100 -1.57 -0.90 23.29
N VAL A 101 -1.47 -0.36 22.07
CA VAL A 101 -1.19 1.06 21.86
C VAL A 101 -2.25 1.99 22.45
N PHE A 102 -3.50 1.53 22.54
CA PHE A 102 -4.63 2.38 22.90
C PHE A 102 -5.00 2.29 24.37
N THR A 103 -4.90 1.08 24.93
CA THR A 103 -5.25 0.85 26.33
C THR A 103 -4.03 0.90 27.26
N GLY A 104 -2.82 0.73 26.73
CA GLY A 104 -1.59 0.57 27.51
C GLY A 104 -1.50 -0.75 28.28
N ASN A 105 -2.53 -1.61 28.17
CA ASN A 105 -2.56 -2.92 28.82
C ASN A 105 -1.69 -3.92 28.06
N PRO A 106 -1.20 -4.97 28.71
CA PRO A 106 -0.52 -6.08 28.04
C PRO A 106 -1.40 -6.73 26.96
N ILE A 107 -0.80 -7.05 25.81
CA ILE A 107 -1.46 -7.79 24.74
C ILE A 107 -1.83 -9.20 25.22
N ASN A 108 -3.09 -9.59 25.00
CA ASN A 108 -3.53 -10.96 25.24
C ASN A 108 -3.08 -11.85 24.07
N VAL A 109 -2.09 -12.72 24.31
CA VAL A 109 -1.54 -13.65 23.31
C VAL A 109 -2.58 -14.60 22.67
N LYS A 110 -3.73 -14.80 23.32
CA LYS A 110 -4.83 -15.62 22.78
C LYS A 110 -5.80 -14.85 21.89
N GLN A 111 -5.76 -13.52 21.94
CA GLN A 111 -6.76 -12.65 21.31
C GLN A 111 -6.12 -11.33 20.89
N TYR A 112 -5.39 -11.37 19.79
CA TYR A 112 -4.80 -10.18 19.17
C TYR A 112 -4.70 -10.33 17.66
N ASP A 113 -4.63 -9.19 16.99
CA ASP A 113 -4.30 -9.09 15.57
C ASP A 113 -3.02 -8.29 15.36
N VAL A 114 -2.38 -8.52 14.21
CA VAL A 114 -1.34 -7.61 13.71
C VAL A 114 -2.05 -6.56 12.87
N ASP A 115 -2.03 -5.30 13.31
CA ASP A 115 -2.70 -4.18 12.64
C ASP A 115 -1.73 -3.06 12.27
N HIS A 116 -2.17 -2.22 11.33
CA HIS A 116 -1.46 -1.05 10.85
C HIS A 116 -1.76 0.19 11.69
N PHE A 117 -0.71 0.91 12.12
CA PHE A 117 -0.88 2.21 12.77
C PHE A 117 -1.48 3.23 11.80
N ILE A 118 -0.87 3.38 10.61
CA ILE A 118 -1.45 4.12 9.48
C ILE A 118 -2.25 3.14 8.62
N PRO A 119 -3.56 3.37 8.39
CA PRO A 119 -4.46 2.41 7.74
C PRO A 119 -3.91 1.77 6.47
N TRP A 120 -4.05 0.44 6.36
CA TRP A 120 -3.63 -0.31 5.17
C TRP A 120 -4.27 0.23 3.89
N SER A 121 -5.54 0.63 3.93
CA SER A 121 -6.23 1.22 2.76
C SER A 121 -5.57 2.50 2.24
N PHE A 122 -4.76 3.16 3.07
CA PHE A 122 -3.96 4.30 2.66
C PHE A 122 -2.60 3.86 2.08
N VAL A 123 -1.84 3.05 2.82
CA VAL A 123 -0.45 2.70 2.46
C VAL A 123 -0.35 1.61 1.38
N MET A 124 -1.34 0.72 1.32
CA MET A 124 -1.43 -0.43 0.40
C MET A 124 -0.20 -1.34 0.42
N ASN A 125 0.45 -1.47 1.57
CA ASN A 125 1.58 -2.36 1.79
C ASN A 125 1.57 -2.87 3.25
N ASP A 126 2.32 -3.95 3.48
CA ASP A 126 2.50 -4.54 4.81
C ASP A 126 3.92 -4.30 5.32
N GLU A 127 4.36 -3.03 5.30
CA GLU A 127 5.66 -2.64 5.82
C GLU A 127 5.73 -2.82 7.34
N LEU A 128 6.77 -3.52 7.81
CA LEU A 128 6.95 -3.90 9.22
C LEU A 128 6.94 -2.70 10.16
N TRP A 129 7.52 -1.57 9.74
CA TRP A 129 7.59 -0.34 10.53
C TRP A 129 6.20 0.25 10.86
N ASN A 130 5.14 -0.19 10.19
CA ASN A 130 3.77 0.25 10.41
C ASN A 130 2.90 -0.80 11.14
N LEU A 131 3.46 -1.96 11.51
CA LEU A 131 2.70 -3.14 11.95
C LEU A 131 3.03 -3.54 13.39
N MET A 132 2.00 -3.73 14.23
CA MET A 132 2.18 -4.26 15.58
C MET A 132 0.96 -5.05 16.10
N PRO A 133 1.10 -5.86 17.17
CA PRO A 133 0.00 -6.50 17.87
C PRO A 133 -0.97 -5.49 18.46
N MET A 134 -2.26 -5.75 18.33
CA MET A 134 -3.34 -4.92 18.87
C MET A 134 -4.49 -5.81 19.31
N ASP A 135 -5.23 -5.40 20.34
CA ASP A 135 -6.46 -6.10 20.73
C ASP A 135 -7.44 -6.17 19.54
N SER A 136 -7.95 -7.36 19.25
CA SER A 136 -8.83 -7.59 18.08
C SER A 136 -10.12 -6.77 18.10
N SER A 137 -10.68 -6.48 19.28
CA SER A 137 -11.90 -5.68 19.39
C SER A 137 -11.63 -4.21 19.09
N LEU A 138 -10.50 -3.69 19.58
CA LEU A 138 -10.05 -2.34 19.26
C LEU A 138 -9.68 -2.23 17.79
N ASN A 139 -9.00 -3.23 17.21
CA ASN A 139 -8.65 -3.26 15.80
C ASN A 139 -9.90 -3.12 14.93
N SER A 140 -10.93 -3.92 15.22
CA SER A 140 -12.23 -3.83 14.55
C SER A 140 -12.90 -2.46 14.75
N SER A 141 -12.78 -1.85 15.94
CA SER A 141 -13.38 -0.54 16.22
C SER A 141 -12.64 0.62 15.54
N LYS A 142 -11.31 0.54 15.43
CA LYS A 142 -10.47 1.52 14.74
C LYS A 142 -10.74 1.49 13.24
N SER A 143 -10.87 0.30 12.66
CA SER A 143 -11.08 0.12 11.22
C SER A 143 -10.03 0.93 10.42
N ASN A 144 -10.47 1.72 9.44
CA ASN A 144 -9.60 2.56 8.62
C ASN A 144 -9.35 3.96 9.21
N LYS A 145 -9.60 4.19 10.51
CA LYS A 145 -9.33 5.49 11.15
C LYS A 145 -7.88 5.60 11.58
N LEU A 146 -7.38 6.84 11.61
CA LEU A 146 -6.06 7.17 12.12
C LEU A 146 -6.09 7.25 13.66
N PRO A 147 -5.17 6.61 14.39
CA PRO A 147 -4.99 6.90 15.81
C PRO A 147 -4.57 8.36 15.99
N LYS A 148 -4.94 9.03 17.09
CA LYS A 148 -4.30 10.31 17.43
C LYS A 148 -2.78 10.13 17.47
N TRP A 149 -2.02 11.05 16.90
CA TRP A 149 -0.56 10.92 16.91
C TRP A 149 -0.04 10.87 18.35
N ASP A 150 -0.34 11.89 19.15
CA ASP A 150 -0.10 11.88 20.59
C ASP A 150 -1.38 11.48 21.33
N PRO A 151 -1.29 10.57 22.32
CA PRO A 151 -0.08 9.94 22.87
C PRO A 151 0.33 8.61 22.19
N PHE A 152 -0.46 8.12 21.23
CA PHE A 152 -0.40 6.73 20.79
C PHE A 152 0.86 6.36 20.00
N PHE A 153 1.46 7.30 19.27
CA PHE A 153 2.73 7.10 18.57
C PHE A 153 3.85 6.72 19.53
N LEU A 154 3.89 7.29 20.74
CA LEU A 154 4.95 7.00 21.70
C LEU A 154 4.92 5.54 22.15
N VAL A 155 3.73 4.99 22.40
CA VAL A 155 3.54 3.58 22.77
C VAL A 155 3.86 2.67 21.58
N PHE A 156 3.46 3.08 20.37
CA PHE A 156 3.79 2.36 19.14
C PHE A 156 5.30 2.26 18.94
N ALA A 157 6.01 3.39 19.05
CA ALA A 157 7.46 3.48 18.91
C ALA A 157 8.17 2.65 19.99
N GLU A 158 7.62 2.58 21.20
CA GLU A 158 8.16 1.74 22.27
C GLU A 158 8.08 0.26 21.95
N ASN A 159 6.92 -0.22 21.50
CA ASN A 159 6.77 -1.62 21.07
C ASN A 159 7.71 -1.95 19.90
N GLN A 160 7.81 -1.06 18.91
CA GLN A 160 8.71 -1.23 17.76
C GLN A 160 10.19 -1.28 18.21
N TYR A 161 10.58 -0.43 19.16
CA TYR A 161 11.95 -0.42 19.69
C TYR A 161 12.26 -1.67 20.51
N SER A 162 11.32 -2.15 21.33
CA SER A 162 11.47 -3.43 22.03
C SER A 162 11.69 -4.58 21.05
N MET A 163 10.92 -4.62 19.96
CA MET A 163 11.10 -5.60 18.89
C MET A 163 12.46 -5.47 18.21
N TYR A 164 12.87 -4.24 17.85
CA TYR A 164 14.20 -3.93 17.31
C TYR A 164 15.35 -4.43 18.22
N THR A 165 15.28 -4.18 19.52
CA THR A 165 16.31 -4.64 20.46
C THR A 165 16.39 -6.17 20.47
N LEU A 166 15.25 -6.84 20.57
CA LEU A 166 15.17 -8.30 20.68
C LEU A 166 15.64 -9.03 19.42
N ILE A 167 15.40 -8.49 18.22
CA ILE A 167 15.90 -9.08 16.97
C ILE A 167 17.43 -8.99 16.85
N HIS A 168 18.09 -8.10 17.58
CA HIS A 168 19.54 -8.00 17.63
C HIS A 168 20.16 -8.79 18.80
N GLU A 169 19.43 -8.98 19.89
CA GLU A 169 19.89 -9.75 21.05
C GLU A 169 19.70 -11.26 20.90
N ARG A 170 18.72 -11.71 20.09
CA ARG A 170 18.32 -13.11 20.01
C ARG A 170 18.32 -13.63 18.58
N GLU A 171 19.21 -14.58 18.30
CA GLU A 171 19.37 -15.19 16.96
C GLU A 171 18.06 -15.79 16.41
N ALA A 172 17.27 -16.45 17.26
CA ALA A 172 16.00 -17.05 16.84
C ALA A 172 14.99 -15.99 16.35
N LEU A 173 14.98 -14.80 16.95
CA LEU A 173 14.13 -13.69 16.53
C LEU A 173 14.71 -12.98 15.31
N HIS A 174 16.04 -12.88 15.23
CA HIS A 174 16.73 -12.37 14.04
C HIS A 174 16.32 -13.14 12.78
N LYS A 175 16.29 -14.49 12.84
CA LYS A 175 15.85 -15.33 11.72
C LYS A 175 14.38 -15.08 11.32
N ARG A 176 13.50 -14.80 12.29
CA ARG A 176 12.09 -14.45 12.01
C ARG A 176 12.00 -13.07 11.36
N PHE A 177 12.85 -12.14 11.77
CA PHE A 177 12.96 -10.81 11.16
C PHE A 177 13.50 -10.87 9.72
N GLU A 178 14.52 -11.68 9.44
CA GLU A 178 15.01 -11.88 8.07
C GLU A 178 13.94 -12.46 7.12
N ALA A 179 13.04 -13.31 7.64
CA ALA A 179 11.91 -13.82 6.86
C ALA A 179 10.95 -12.70 6.40
N CYS A 180 10.94 -11.54 7.06
CA CYS A 180 10.15 -10.37 6.68
C CYS A 180 10.77 -9.58 5.50
N TYR A 181 12.05 -9.81 5.14
CA TYR A 181 12.75 -9.01 4.11
C TYR A 181 12.04 -9.01 2.76
N LYS A 182 11.52 -10.16 2.35
CA LYS A 182 10.93 -10.32 1.02
C LYS A 182 9.64 -9.52 0.85
N ASP A 183 8.80 -9.48 1.87
CA ASP A 183 7.40 -9.06 1.74
C ASP A 183 7.00 -7.89 2.66
N ASN A 184 7.86 -7.50 3.62
CA ASN A 184 7.51 -6.54 4.68
C ASN A 184 8.61 -5.50 4.97
N LEU A 185 9.72 -5.49 4.23
CA LEU A 185 10.80 -4.49 4.38
C LEU A 185 11.25 -3.97 3.02
N HIS A 186 10.39 -3.19 2.39
CA HIS A 186 10.66 -2.59 1.08
C HIS A 186 11.23 -1.18 1.19
N SER A 187 10.89 -0.47 2.26
CA SER A 187 11.38 0.86 2.55
C SER A 187 12.89 0.84 2.79
N ILE A 188 13.66 1.46 1.88
CA ILE A 188 15.13 1.51 1.96
C ILE A 188 15.60 2.06 3.31
N TRP A 189 14.97 3.15 3.78
CA TRP A 189 15.29 3.77 5.07
C TRP A 189 15.02 2.82 6.25
N ALA A 190 14.02 1.93 6.15
CA ALA A 190 13.71 1.00 7.22
C ALA A 190 14.85 -0.03 7.40
N GLY A 191 15.37 -0.57 6.30
CA GLY A 191 16.50 -1.49 6.34
C GLY A 191 17.85 -0.82 6.66
N GLN A 192 18.10 0.37 6.10
CA GLN A 192 19.41 1.03 6.20
C GLN A 192 19.57 1.94 7.43
N GLU A 193 18.47 2.50 7.94
CA GLU A 193 18.49 3.46 9.04
C GLU A 193 17.77 2.91 10.28
N LEU A 194 16.54 2.40 10.16
CA LEU A 194 15.70 2.03 11.31
C LEU A 194 16.16 0.74 12.00
N TYR A 195 16.29 -0.36 11.25
CA TYR A 195 16.61 -1.70 11.79
C TYR A 195 18.11 -2.06 11.67
N ARG A 196 18.97 -1.06 11.45
CA ARG A 196 20.43 -1.27 11.53
C ARG A 196 20.84 -1.42 13.00
N PRO A 197 21.83 -2.27 13.32
CA PRO A 197 22.31 -2.38 14.69
C PRO A 197 22.95 -1.06 15.18
N GLY A 198 22.76 -0.75 16.46
CA GLY A 198 23.45 0.35 17.16
C GLY A 198 22.62 1.62 17.37
N ASN A 199 21.36 1.68 16.90
CA ASN A 199 20.48 2.81 17.22
C ASN A 199 20.14 2.84 18.72
N THR A 200 20.24 4.04 19.32
CA THR A 200 19.69 4.31 20.65
C THR A 200 18.15 4.41 20.58
N LYS A 201 17.47 4.38 21.72
CA LYS A 201 16.00 4.58 21.78
C LYS A 201 15.59 5.90 21.12
N GLU A 202 16.29 6.98 21.46
CA GLU A 202 16.05 8.31 20.90
C GLU A 202 16.25 8.34 19.39
N GLU A 203 17.35 7.78 18.88
CA GLU A 203 17.63 7.75 17.44
C GLU A 203 16.58 6.92 16.68
N PHE A 204 16.22 5.74 17.22
CA PHE A 204 15.18 4.89 16.61
C PHE A 204 13.84 5.62 16.52
N TYR A 205 13.44 6.30 17.61
CA TYR A 205 12.19 7.07 17.67
C TYR A 205 12.20 8.21 16.64
N ASN A 206 13.31 8.94 16.56
CA ASN A 206 13.48 10.04 15.61
C ASN A 206 13.40 9.55 14.16
N ILE A 207 14.09 8.46 13.81
CA ILE A 207 14.02 7.86 12.46
C ILE A 207 12.59 7.42 12.16
N LEU A 208 11.95 6.71 13.07
CA LEU A 208 10.58 6.22 12.89
C LEU A 208 9.60 7.38 12.69
N GLN A 209 9.64 8.39 13.56
CA GLN A 209 8.77 9.57 13.48
C GLN A 209 8.99 10.37 12.20
N LYS A 210 10.25 10.67 11.86
CA LYS A 210 10.63 11.42 10.66
C LYS A 210 10.06 10.81 9.38
N ASN A 211 9.98 9.49 9.31
CA ASN A 211 9.49 8.77 8.14
C ASN A 211 7.99 8.45 8.19
N MET A 212 7.42 8.19 9.38
CA MET A 212 5.99 7.87 9.52
C MET A 212 5.08 9.10 9.52
N GLN A 213 5.49 10.20 10.17
CA GLN A 213 4.65 11.40 10.33
C GLN A 213 4.19 11.96 8.97
N PRO A 214 5.05 12.11 7.95
CA PRO A 214 4.60 12.62 6.65
C PRO A 214 3.55 11.73 5.97
N VAL A 215 3.66 10.40 6.13
CA VAL A 215 2.70 9.43 5.59
C VAL A 215 1.35 9.56 6.32
N TYR A 216 1.39 9.67 7.65
CA TYR A 216 0.22 9.91 8.49
C TYR A 216 -0.49 11.22 8.13
N ASP A 217 0.26 12.32 8.00
CA ASP A 217 -0.29 13.64 7.66
C ASP A 217 -0.87 13.67 6.24
N SER A 218 -0.29 12.92 5.30
CA SER A 218 -0.88 12.72 3.98
C SER A 218 -2.23 12.00 4.05
N ALA A 219 -2.31 10.91 4.82
CA ALA A 219 -3.58 10.19 5.03
C ALA A 219 -4.66 11.13 5.60
N ARG A 220 -4.28 11.93 6.61
CA ARG A 220 -5.19 12.90 7.24
C ARG A 220 -5.69 13.96 6.25
N ARG A 221 -4.81 14.51 5.41
CA ARG A 221 -5.17 15.49 4.37
C ARG A 221 -6.11 14.92 3.31
N GLN A 222 -6.08 13.60 3.11
CA GLN A 222 -6.97 12.90 2.18
C GLN A 222 -8.30 12.47 2.81
N GLY A 223 -8.61 12.93 4.03
CA GLY A 223 -9.91 12.74 4.66
C GLY A 223 -10.03 11.49 5.52
N TYR A 224 -8.93 10.81 5.84
CA TYR A 224 -8.95 9.77 6.87
C TYR A 224 -9.28 10.38 8.23
N GLU A 225 -10.37 9.92 8.85
CA GLU A 225 -10.83 10.40 10.15
C GLU A 225 -9.89 9.97 11.27
N ILE A 226 -9.77 10.82 12.30
CA ILE A 226 -9.11 10.45 13.55
C ILE A 226 -10.07 9.60 14.38
N TRP A 227 -9.54 8.50 14.91
CA TRP A 227 -10.25 7.64 15.85
C TRP A 227 -10.32 8.33 17.21
N ASN A 228 -11.53 8.72 17.62
CA ASN A 228 -11.80 9.26 18.94
C ASN A 228 -12.11 8.09 19.88
N VAL A 229 -11.07 7.65 20.60
CA VAL A 229 -11.15 6.77 21.78
C VAL A 229 -11.22 7.62 23.02
#